data_AF-A0A2S2CX32-F1
#
_entry.id   AF-A0A2S2CX32-F1
#
_cell.length_a   1.000
_cell.length_b   1.000
_cell.length_c   1.000
_cell.angle_alpha   90.00
_cell.angle_beta   90.00
_cell.angle_gamma   90.00
#
_symmetry.space_group_name_H-M   'P 1'
#
loop_
_entity.id
_entity.type
_entity.pdbx_description
1 polymer ?
#
loop_
_entity_poly.entity_id
_entity_poly.type
_entity_poly.pdbx_seq_one_letter_code
_entity_poly.pdbx_strand_id
1 'polypeptide(L)'
;MSRQRADLRTSSRFLRRTAVAGVASLLTAFVAVSALPAAAAAPAKSAPAKAAATKASASKSTGKASAKPQACYNRNEHAAEQALRMHTEMMVVGLTCRDVYPEEKPYDLYQNFTIKNRATLSSSEATMIDYFRKHGGNGTKQFDTYRTELANEVSRRAAVIGRGEYCMNMVSHSKVANELTPTELKTLTSDPANAGIMHLASKPLCDVKLVSTPDPAFDVAQATPPRSSAKATPAKGKPAKAPAKAPAKKVAAAPDSQTVAANIKR
;
A
#
# COMPACT_ATOMS: atom_id res chain seq x y z
N MET A 1 -9.32 31.03 -22.27
CA MET A 1 -8.08 30.80 -23.05
C MET A 1 -7.80 29.31 -23.03
N SER A 2 -8.34 28.63 -24.04
CA SER A 2 -8.28 27.18 -24.24
C SER A 2 -7.40 26.89 -25.44
N ARG A 3 -6.80 25.70 -25.45
CA ARG A 3 -6.03 25.03 -26.53
C ARG A 3 -4.51 25.16 -26.40
N GLN A 4 -3.91 24.14 -25.79
CA GLN A 4 -2.64 23.51 -26.22
C GLN A 4 -2.39 22.27 -25.34
N ARG A 5 -3.08 21.17 -25.68
CA ARG A 5 -2.76 19.80 -25.23
C ARG A 5 -3.09 18.86 -26.38
N ALA A 6 -2.13 18.67 -27.27
CA ALA A 6 -2.04 17.59 -28.23
C ALA A 6 -0.59 17.57 -28.74
N ASP A 7 -0.10 16.39 -29.09
CA ASP A 7 1.22 16.10 -29.65
C ASP A 7 2.37 15.95 -28.65
N LEU A 8 2.58 14.70 -28.24
CA LEU A 8 3.89 14.00 -28.22
C LEU A 8 3.65 12.56 -27.74
N ARG A 9 3.04 11.74 -28.61
CA ARG A 9 2.87 10.31 -28.36
C ARG A 9 2.96 9.49 -29.64
N THR A 10 4.04 9.64 -30.39
CA THR A 10 4.36 8.73 -31.50
C THR A 10 5.81 8.93 -31.90
N SER A 11 6.68 7.95 -31.61
CA SER A 11 7.79 7.50 -32.47
C SER A 11 8.90 6.84 -31.64
N SER A 12 8.88 5.50 -31.58
CA SER A 12 10.08 4.66 -31.50
C SER A 12 9.70 3.17 -31.44
N ARG A 13 8.91 2.72 -32.41
CA ARG A 13 8.95 1.33 -32.87
C ARG A 13 9.62 1.36 -34.23
N PHE A 14 10.45 0.35 -34.49
CA PHE A 14 11.33 0.15 -35.66
C PHE A 14 12.77 0.63 -35.47
N LEU A 15 13.66 -0.29 -35.10
CA LEU A 15 14.81 -0.67 -35.92
C LEU A 15 15.40 -2.02 -35.45
N ARG A 16 15.25 -3.06 -36.31
CA ARG A 16 16.21 -4.14 -36.66
C ARG A 16 16.67 -5.06 -35.51
N ARG A 17 16.34 -6.36 -35.42
CA ARG A 17 16.34 -7.50 -36.38
C ARG A 17 17.62 -7.66 -37.20
N THR A 18 18.46 -8.61 -36.74
CA THR A 18 19.34 -9.65 -37.36
C THR A 18 20.67 -9.71 -36.59
N ALA A 19 21.34 -10.85 -36.31
CA ALA A 19 21.41 -12.14 -36.98
C ALA A 19 21.65 -13.31 -36.01
N VAL A 20 21.38 -14.51 -36.52
CA VAL A 20 21.52 -15.85 -35.94
C VAL A 20 22.89 -16.44 -36.31
N ALA A 21 23.56 -17.05 -35.34
CA ALA A 21 24.48 -18.20 -35.41
C ALA A 21 25.22 -18.24 -34.05
N GLY A 22 25.21 -19.27 -33.22
CA GLY A 22 25.15 -20.69 -33.48
C GLY A 22 26.42 -21.31 -32.90
N VAL A 23 26.37 -21.82 -31.66
CA VAL A 23 27.26 -22.90 -31.18
C VAL A 23 26.47 -23.74 -30.18
N ALA A 24 26.15 -24.94 -30.63
CA ALA A 24 25.72 -26.07 -29.82
C ALA A 24 26.95 -26.74 -29.20
N SER A 25 26.83 -27.18 -27.94
CA SER A 25 27.66 -28.15 -27.19
C SER A 25 27.64 -27.73 -25.72
N LEU A 26 27.52 -28.56 -24.68
CA LEU A 26 27.47 -30.00 -24.45
C LEU A 26 26.78 -30.11 -23.06
N LEU A 27 25.79 -30.99 -22.87
CA LEU A 27 25.95 -32.19 -22.04
C LEU A 27 26.85 -31.97 -20.80
N THR A 28 26.28 -31.99 -19.60
CA THR A 28 26.43 -33.11 -18.63
C THR A 28 26.05 -32.73 -17.20
N ALA A 29 25.48 -33.74 -16.53
CA ALA A 29 25.52 -33.99 -15.09
C ALA A 29 24.61 -33.17 -14.16
N PHE A 30 23.39 -33.70 -14.01
CA PHE A 30 22.77 -33.86 -12.69
C PHE A 30 23.76 -34.52 -11.72
N VAL A 31 24.11 -33.83 -10.63
CA VAL A 31 24.68 -34.45 -9.44
C VAL A 31 23.69 -34.23 -8.30
N ALA A 32 22.94 -35.29 -7.99
CA ALA A 32 22.36 -35.50 -6.68
C ALA A 32 23.44 -36.10 -5.77
N VAL A 33 23.75 -35.47 -4.64
CA VAL A 33 24.66 -35.87 -3.53
C VAL A 33 24.57 -34.71 -2.52
N SER A 34 24.34 -34.85 -1.21
CA SER A 34 24.17 -36.01 -0.35
C SER A 34 23.45 -35.61 0.94
N ALA A 35 22.81 -36.62 1.53
CA ALA A 35 22.32 -36.71 2.90
C ALA A 35 23.17 -35.97 3.95
N LEU A 36 22.49 -35.27 4.86
CA LEU A 36 23.06 -34.93 6.17
C LEU A 36 23.04 -36.18 7.08
N PRO A 37 24.13 -36.44 7.83
CA PRO A 37 24.21 -37.58 8.72
C PRO A 37 23.36 -37.39 9.97
N ALA A 38 22.61 -38.44 10.28
CA ALA A 38 22.08 -38.72 11.61
C ALA A 38 23.24 -38.96 12.58
N ALA A 39 23.28 -38.22 13.69
CA ALA A 39 24.12 -38.52 14.83
C ALA A 39 23.27 -39.15 15.93
N ALA A 40 23.63 -40.39 16.27
CA ALA A 40 23.21 -41.20 17.40
C ALA A 40 23.36 -40.41 18.73
N ALA A 41 22.33 -40.33 19.57
CA ALA A 41 21.97 -41.27 20.64
C ALA A 41 22.96 -41.30 21.83
N ALA A 42 22.49 -40.81 22.98
CA ALA A 42 22.89 -41.29 24.31
C ALA A 42 21.69 -41.19 25.28
N PRO A 43 21.63 -42.03 26.35
CA PRO A 43 20.36 -42.56 26.85
C PRO A 43 19.90 -42.05 28.24
N ALA A 44 18.58 -42.20 28.43
CA ALA A 44 17.86 -42.61 29.64
C ALA A 44 17.98 -41.80 30.95
N LYS A 45 16.82 -41.34 31.44
CA LYS A 45 16.27 -41.74 32.75
C LYS A 45 14.79 -41.35 32.87
N SER A 46 13.97 -42.38 33.02
CA SER A 46 12.52 -42.34 33.28
C SER A 46 12.24 -42.86 34.69
N ALA A 47 11.42 -42.14 35.47
CA ALA A 47 10.67 -42.64 36.64
C ALA A 47 9.61 -41.59 37.07
N PRO A 48 8.58 -41.92 37.89
CA PRO A 48 7.20 -41.92 37.40
C PRO A 48 6.17 -41.09 38.21
N ALA A 49 5.04 -40.84 37.55
CA ALA A 49 3.65 -40.81 38.01
C ALA A 49 3.26 -40.14 39.35
N LYS A 50 2.29 -39.21 39.28
CA LYS A 50 1.04 -39.35 40.05
C LYS A 50 -0.11 -38.54 39.46
N ALA A 51 -1.23 -39.23 39.30
CA ALA A 51 -2.53 -38.73 38.91
C ALA A 51 -3.27 -38.11 40.09
N ALA A 52 -4.06 -37.06 39.82
CA ALA A 52 -5.26 -36.65 40.54
C ALA A 52 -6.07 -35.76 39.57
N ALA A 53 -7.13 -36.28 38.95
CA ALA A 53 -8.50 -36.31 39.47
C ALA A 53 -9.14 -34.91 39.63
N THR A 54 -9.87 -34.53 38.58
CA THR A 54 -11.20 -33.87 38.58
C THR A 54 -11.50 -32.76 39.60
N LYS A 55 -11.72 -31.55 39.08
CA LYS A 55 -12.90 -30.75 39.43
C LYS A 55 -13.36 -29.95 38.21
N ALA A 56 -14.54 -30.33 37.70
CA ALA A 56 -15.34 -29.52 36.81
C ALA A 56 -15.76 -28.25 37.55
N SER A 57 -15.42 -27.10 37.01
CA SER A 57 -15.95 -25.81 37.46
C SER A 57 -16.35 -24.99 36.26
N ALA A 58 -17.68 -24.94 36.10
CA ALA A 58 -18.47 -23.86 35.54
C ALA A 58 -17.91 -23.19 34.27
N SER A 59 -18.51 -23.61 33.14
CA SER A 59 -18.64 -22.79 31.94
C SER A 59 -19.28 -21.45 32.31
N LYS A 60 -18.46 -20.46 32.65
CA LYS A 60 -18.84 -19.05 32.53
C LYS A 60 -18.81 -18.78 31.04
N SER A 61 -19.99 -18.68 30.45
CA SER A 61 -20.22 -17.99 29.19
C SER A 61 -19.66 -16.58 29.34
N THR A 62 -18.38 -16.42 29.03
CA THR A 62 -17.82 -15.14 28.62
C THR A 62 -18.59 -14.76 27.38
N GLY A 63 -19.67 -13.99 27.58
CA GLY A 63 -20.23 -13.20 26.51
C GLY A 63 -19.05 -12.53 25.82
N LYS A 64 -18.87 -12.81 24.53
CA LYS A 64 -17.97 -12.04 23.69
C LYS A 64 -18.44 -10.60 23.84
N ALA A 65 -17.78 -9.86 24.73
CA ALA A 65 -17.80 -8.42 24.68
C ALA A 65 -17.29 -8.11 23.28
N SER A 66 -18.21 -7.74 22.40
CA SER A 66 -17.87 -7.18 21.10
C SER A 66 -16.95 -6.01 21.41
N ALA A 67 -15.64 -6.24 21.27
CA ALA A 67 -14.63 -5.25 21.54
C ALA A 67 -14.97 -4.09 20.63
N LYS A 68 -15.48 -3.00 21.21
CA LYS A 68 -15.71 -1.77 20.46
C LYS A 68 -14.41 -1.46 19.71
N PRO A 69 -14.47 -1.07 18.43
CA PRO A 69 -13.27 -0.72 17.69
C PRO A 69 -12.48 0.28 18.53
N GLN A 70 -11.23 -0.05 18.87
CA GLN A 70 -10.43 0.87 19.67
C GLN A 70 -10.27 2.17 18.88
N ALA A 71 -10.58 3.27 19.56
CA ALA A 71 -10.51 4.61 18.99
C ALA A 71 -9.06 5.13 18.87
N CYS A 72 -8.09 4.37 19.37
CA CYS A 72 -6.69 4.76 19.50
C CYS A 72 -5.77 3.56 19.19
N TYR A 73 -4.49 3.83 18.97
CA TYR A 73 -3.43 2.84 18.85
C TYR A 73 -2.60 2.78 20.12
N ASN A 74 -2.10 1.60 20.48
CA ASN A 74 -0.96 1.53 21.39
C ASN A 74 0.33 2.01 20.68
N ARG A 75 1.42 2.21 21.43
CA ARG A 75 2.68 2.72 20.89
C ARG A 75 3.25 1.87 19.74
N ASN A 76 3.15 0.55 19.84
CA ASN A 76 3.66 -0.36 18.82
C ASN A 76 2.79 -0.32 17.55
N GLU A 77 1.47 -0.28 17.70
CA GLU A 77 0.53 -0.15 16.58
C GLU A 77 0.70 1.19 15.87
N HIS A 78 0.86 2.28 16.63
CA HIS A 78 1.11 3.61 16.10
C HIS A 78 2.41 3.64 15.28
N ALA A 79 3.51 3.09 15.84
CA ALA A 79 4.78 3.02 15.13
C ALA A 79 4.72 2.15 13.87
N ALA A 80 4.00 1.02 13.94
CA ALA A 80 3.77 0.15 12.80
C ALA A 80 2.98 0.86 11.69
N GLU A 81 1.94 1.62 12.05
CA GLU A 81 1.17 2.42 11.10
C GLU A 81 2.05 3.47 10.40
N GLN A 82 2.87 4.22 11.16
CA GLN A 82 3.77 5.23 10.60
C GLN A 82 4.74 4.63 9.58
N ALA A 83 5.36 3.49 9.91
CA ALA A 83 6.29 2.81 9.01
C ALA A 83 5.62 2.43 7.68
N LEU A 84 4.39 1.91 7.73
CA LEU A 84 3.64 1.51 6.55
C LEU A 84 3.14 2.70 5.72
N ARG A 85 2.81 3.81 6.37
CA ARG A 85 2.43 5.04 5.69
C ARG A 85 3.60 5.67 4.96
N MET A 86 4.75 5.78 5.61
CA MET A 86 5.99 6.23 4.97
C MET A 86 6.35 5.36 3.76
N HIS A 87 6.28 4.04 3.90
CA HIS A 87 6.51 3.11 2.81
C HIS A 87 5.53 3.28 1.63
N THR A 88 4.25 3.49 1.92
CA THR A 88 3.22 3.71 0.88
C THR A 88 3.39 5.06 0.20
N GLU A 89 3.79 6.09 0.93
CA GLU A 89 4.08 7.41 0.38
C GLU A 89 5.27 7.37 -0.57
N MET A 90 6.38 6.74 -0.16
CA MET A 90 7.54 6.54 -1.05
C MET A 90 7.16 5.77 -2.32
N MET A 91 6.30 4.76 -2.22
CA MET A 91 5.80 4.02 -3.39
C MET A 91 5.04 4.95 -4.35
N VAL A 92 4.10 5.73 -3.84
CA VAL A 92 3.28 6.65 -4.67
C VAL A 92 4.14 7.76 -5.26
N VAL A 93 5.10 8.32 -4.50
CA VAL A 93 6.07 9.29 -5.01
C VAL A 93 6.91 8.67 -6.12
N GLY A 94 7.44 7.46 -5.91
CA GLY A 94 8.20 6.72 -6.92
C GLY A 94 7.45 6.54 -8.23
N LEU A 95 6.16 6.20 -8.16
CA LEU A 95 5.31 6.03 -9.36
C LEU A 95 4.90 7.35 -9.99
N THR A 96 4.57 8.35 -9.18
CA THR A 96 4.03 9.65 -9.64
C THR A 96 5.12 10.54 -10.24
N CYS A 97 6.32 10.49 -9.68
CA CYS A 97 7.39 11.43 -9.97
C CYS A 97 8.48 10.89 -10.89
N ARG A 98 8.44 9.61 -11.25
CA ARG A 98 9.44 8.97 -12.13
C ARG A 98 9.69 9.74 -13.42
N ASP A 99 8.63 10.24 -14.06
CA ASP A 99 8.74 10.92 -15.34
C ASP A 99 8.96 12.43 -15.19
N VAL A 100 8.87 12.97 -13.97
CA VAL A 100 9.07 14.40 -13.67
C VAL A 100 10.51 14.68 -13.25
N TYR A 101 11.08 13.79 -12.43
CA TYR A 101 12.47 13.85 -11.96
C TYR A 101 13.19 12.54 -12.28
N PRO A 102 13.44 12.23 -13.57
CA PRO A 102 14.03 10.95 -13.96
C PRO A 102 15.45 10.76 -13.42
N GLU A 103 16.24 11.83 -13.33
CA GLU A 103 17.61 11.79 -12.82
C GLU A 103 17.70 11.36 -11.36
N GLU A 104 16.65 11.66 -10.57
CA GLU A 104 16.58 11.34 -9.15
C GLU A 104 16.11 9.91 -8.87
N LYS A 105 15.63 9.21 -9.92
CA LYS A 105 15.17 7.82 -9.87
C LYS A 105 14.30 7.52 -8.63
N PRO A 106 13.19 8.26 -8.42
CA PRO A 106 12.43 8.18 -7.17
C PRO A 106 11.84 6.79 -6.89
N TYR A 107 11.62 5.98 -7.94
CA TYR A 107 11.18 4.59 -7.77
C TYR A 107 12.30 3.68 -7.22
N ASP A 108 13.55 3.95 -7.57
CA ASP A 108 14.70 3.19 -7.05
C ASP A 108 14.92 3.53 -5.57
N LEU A 109 14.71 4.78 -5.15
CA LEU A 109 14.71 5.18 -3.73
C LEU A 109 13.70 4.37 -2.92
N TYR A 110 12.49 4.19 -3.43
CA TYR A 110 11.47 3.35 -2.80
C TYR A 110 11.91 1.88 -2.70
N GLN A 111 12.47 1.31 -3.76
CA GLN A 111 12.94 -0.08 -3.74
C GLN A 111 14.06 -0.28 -2.73
N ASN A 112 15.04 0.63 -2.71
CA ASN A 112 16.16 0.59 -1.77
C ASN A 112 15.70 0.71 -0.33
N PHE A 113 14.78 1.64 -0.05
CA PHE A 113 14.15 1.76 1.27
C PHE A 113 13.45 0.47 1.69
N THR A 114 12.68 -0.14 0.78
CA THR A 114 11.93 -1.37 1.04
C THR A 114 12.86 -2.55 1.36
N ILE A 115 13.94 -2.71 0.59
CA ILE A 115 14.94 -3.77 0.81
C ILE A 115 15.65 -3.57 2.14
N LYS A 116 16.14 -2.35 2.41
CA LYS A 116 16.90 -2.03 3.63
C LYS A 116 16.05 -2.22 4.90
N ASN A 117 14.78 -1.85 4.85
CA ASN A 117 13.88 -1.86 6.00
C ASN A 117 12.89 -3.04 6.00
N ARG A 118 13.14 -4.09 5.19
CA ARG A 118 12.21 -5.22 4.99
C ARG A 118 11.74 -5.86 6.30
N ALA A 119 12.65 -6.07 7.26
CA ALA A 119 12.32 -6.69 8.54
C ALA A 119 11.35 -5.83 9.35
N THR A 120 11.63 -4.53 9.47
CA THR A 120 10.77 -3.55 10.17
C THR A 120 9.42 -3.40 9.49
N LEU A 121 9.37 -3.37 8.16
CA LEU A 121 8.12 -3.28 7.40
C LEU A 121 7.26 -4.53 7.60
N SER A 122 7.88 -5.72 7.55
CA SER A 122 7.20 -6.99 7.76
C SER A 122 6.66 -7.12 9.18
N SER A 123 7.42 -6.71 10.21
CA SER A 123 6.91 -6.70 11.59
C SER A 123 5.76 -5.71 11.76
N SER A 124 5.84 -4.54 11.11
CA SER A 124 4.80 -3.51 11.17
C SER A 124 3.49 -3.99 10.53
N GLU A 125 3.58 -4.67 9.39
CA GLU A 125 2.44 -5.33 8.76
C GLU A 125 1.81 -6.38 9.68
N ALA A 126 2.60 -7.25 10.31
CA ALA A 126 2.09 -8.23 11.26
C ALA A 126 1.37 -7.58 12.45
N THR A 127 1.91 -6.48 13.00
CA THR A 127 1.27 -5.71 14.07
C THR A 127 -0.08 -5.13 13.64
N MET A 128 -0.16 -4.54 12.44
CA MET A 128 -1.41 -3.96 11.95
C MET A 128 -2.46 -5.02 11.58
N ILE A 129 -2.04 -6.15 11.03
CA ILE A 129 -2.94 -7.29 10.78
C ILE A 129 -3.53 -7.80 12.11
N ASP A 130 -2.70 -7.92 13.16
CA ASP A 130 -3.18 -8.33 14.49
C ASP A 130 -4.15 -7.31 15.09
N TYR A 131 -3.85 -6.01 14.95
CA TYR A 131 -4.78 -4.95 15.33
C TYR A 131 -6.14 -5.11 14.63
N PHE A 132 -6.15 -5.22 13.30
CA PHE A 132 -7.40 -5.36 12.56
C PHE A 132 -8.12 -6.67 12.88
N ARG A 133 -7.40 -7.74 13.21
CA ARG A 133 -7.99 -9.00 13.68
C ARG A 133 -8.74 -8.81 15.00
N LYS A 134 -8.17 -8.06 15.93
CA LYS A 134 -8.78 -7.79 17.25
C LYS A 134 -10.02 -6.88 17.16
N HIS A 135 -10.06 -5.98 16.18
CA HIS A 135 -11.08 -4.91 16.13
C HIS A 135 -12.02 -4.92 14.92
N GLY A 136 -11.79 -5.76 13.91
CA GLY A 136 -12.49 -5.67 12.62
C GLY A 136 -12.70 -7.00 11.88
N GLY A 137 -12.46 -8.14 12.52
CA GLY A 137 -12.70 -9.47 11.95
C GLY A 137 -11.49 -10.01 11.16
N ASN A 138 -11.61 -10.12 9.83
CA ASN A 138 -10.52 -10.64 8.99
C ASN A 138 -9.39 -9.61 8.88
N GLY A 139 -8.35 -9.76 9.71
CA GLY A 139 -7.23 -8.82 9.81
C GLY A 139 -6.52 -8.55 8.49
N THR A 140 -6.25 -9.58 7.67
CA THR A 140 -5.57 -9.44 6.38
C THR A 140 -6.41 -8.63 5.39
N LYS A 141 -7.70 -8.96 5.24
CA LYS A 141 -8.59 -8.21 4.33
C LYS A 141 -8.68 -6.73 4.72
N GLN A 142 -8.80 -6.46 6.01
CA GLN A 142 -8.85 -5.09 6.53
C GLN A 142 -7.51 -4.36 6.32
N PHE A 143 -6.40 -5.05 6.51
CA PHE A 143 -5.07 -4.52 6.23
C PHE A 143 -4.87 -4.17 4.74
N ASP A 144 -5.29 -5.03 3.82
CA ASP A 144 -5.22 -4.77 2.38
C ASP A 144 -6.09 -3.56 1.98
N THR A 145 -7.27 -3.44 2.60
CA THR A 145 -8.15 -2.29 2.44
C THR A 145 -7.48 -1.02 2.94
N TYR A 146 -6.90 -1.05 4.14
CA TYR A 146 -6.14 0.06 4.71
C TYR A 146 -4.99 0.51 3.80
N ARG A 147 -4.18 -0.43 3.29
CA ARG A 147 -3.09 -0.10 2.35
C ARG A 147 -3.58 0.56 1.07
N THR A 148 -4.72 0.11 0.56
CA THR A 148 -5.35 0.67 -0.65
C THR A 148 -5.87 2.08 -0.39
N GLU A 149 -6.57 2.29 0.72
CA GLU A 149 -7.07 3.60 1.12
C GLU A 149 -5.93 4.60 1.31
N LEU A 150 -4.83 4.14 1.89
CA LEU A 150 -3.65 4.96 2.11
C LEU A 150 -2.98 5.40 0.81
N ALA A 151 -2.79 4.47 -0.13
CA ALA A 151 -2.26 4.81 -1.45
C ALA A 151 -3.18 5.81 -2.19
N ASN A 152 -4.50 5.65 -2.06
CA ASN A 152 -5.48 6.55 -2.64
C ASN A 152 -5.44 7.94 -1.98
N GLU A 153 -5.25 8.02 -0.67
CA GLU A 153 -5.08 9.29 0.04
C GLU A 153 -3.87 10.06 -0.47
N VAL A 154 -2.71 9.42 -0.53
CA VAL A 154 -1.47 10.04 -1.02
C VAL A 154 -1.63 10.46 -2.49
N SER A 155 -2.27 9.63 -3.31
CA SER A 155 -2.52 9.94 -4.73
C SER A 155 -3.45 11.16 -4.89
N ARG A 156 -4.50 11.27 -4.07
CA ARG A 156 -5.38 12.46 -4.06
C ARG A 156 -4.63 13.71 -3.64
N ARG A 157 -3.76 13.62 -2.63
CA ARG A 157 -2.90 14.72 -2.20
C ARG A 157 -2.02 15.23 -3.35
N ALA A 158 -1.38 14.32 -4.07
CA ALA A 158 -0.59 14.65 -5.26
C ALA A 158 -1.44 15.31 -6.37
N ALA A 159 -2.67 14.86 -6.55
CA ALA A 159 -3.59 15.44 -7.54
C ALA A 159 -4.05 16.86 -7.16
N VAL A 160 -4.31 17.13 -5.87
CA VAL A 160 -4.73 18.46 -5.38
C VAL A 160 -3.59 19.48 -5.46
N ILE A 161 -2.38 19.11 -5.04
CA ILE A 161 -1.19 19.98 -5.09
C ILE A 161 -0.73 20.20 -6.55
N GLY A 162 -0.92 19.19 -7.40
CA GLY A 162 -0.41 19.17 -8.76
C GLY A 162 0.95 18.49 -8.85
N ARG A 163 1.16 17.73 -9.93
CA ARG A 163 2.28 16.79 -10.05
C ARG A 163 3.67 17.44 -9.94
N GLY A 164 3.87 18.63 -10.52
CA GLY A 164 5.18 19.32 -10.49
C GLY A 164 5.57 19.72 -9.06
N GLU A 165 4.71 20.49 -8.40
CA GLU A 165 4.91 20.98 -7.03
C GLU A 165 4.98 19.82 -6.02
N TYR A 166 4.12 18.81 -6.17
CA TYR A 166 4.18 17.61 -5.34
C TYR A 166 5.54 16.92 -5.43
N CYS A 167 6.05 16.72 -6.65
CA CYS A 167 7.31 16.01 -6.85
C CYS A 167 8.53 16.82 -6.39
N MET A 168 8.52 18.15 -6.53
CA MET A 168 9.59 19.02 -6.04
C MET A 168 9.85 18.81 -4.53
N ASN A 169 8.78 18.72 -3.74
CA ASN A 169 8.87 18.55 -2.30
C ASN A 169 9.13 17.09 -1.90
N MET A 170 8.38 16.15 -2.49
CA MET A 170 8.34 14.77 -2.01
C MET A 170 9.50 13.89 -2.48
N VAL A 171 10.18 14.24 -3.58
CA VAL A 171 11.39 13.54 -4.01
C VAL A 171 12.53 13.81 -3.02
N SER A 172 12.69 15.05 -2.55
CA SER A 172 13.67 15.40 -1.52
C SER A 172 13.42 14.60 -0.22
N HIS A 173 12.16 14.54 0.22
CA HIS A 173 11.78 13.74 1.39
C HIS A 173 12.08 12.25 1.20
N SER A 174 11.90 11.73 -0.02
CA SER A 174 12.20 10.32 -0.33
C SER A 174 13.69 10.00 -0.25
N LYS A 175 14.58 10.97 -0.51
CA LYS A 175 16.03 10.80 -0.32
C LYS A 175 16.38 10.66 1.16
N VAL A 176 15.88 11.58 1.98
CA VAL A 176 16.08 11.54 3.45
C VAL A 176 15.51 10.24 4.03
N ALA A 177 14.31 9.86 3.60
CA ALA A 177 13.69 8.59 3.97
C ALA A 177 14.56 7.37 3.61
N ASN A 178 15.16 7.39 2.42
CA ASN A 178 16.04 6.33 1.93
C ASN A 178 17.37 6.25 2.70
N GLU A 179 17.77 7.28 3.44
CA GLU A 179 18.98 7.25 4.29
C GLU A 179 18.72 6.56 5.64
N LEU A 180 17.48 6.59 6.15
CA LEU A 180 17.12 6.00 7.45
C LEU A 180 17.42 4.51 7.57
N THR A 181 18.31 4.15 8.49
CA THR A 181 18.56 2.76 8.88
C THR A 181 17.34 2.13 9.57
N PRO A 182 17.26 0.79 9.68
CA PRO A 182 16.15 0.14 10.37
C PRO A 182 15.95 0.60 11.82
N THR A 183 17.05 0.91 12.52
CA THR A 183 17.02 1.42 13.90
C THR A 183 16.50 2.85 13.93
N GLU A 184 16.98 3.72 13.04
CA GLU A 184 16.50 5.11 12.96
C GLU A 184 15.04 5.19 12.54
N LEU A 185 14.62 4.35 11.58
CA LEU A 185 13.22 4.23 11.19
C LEU A 185 12.36 3.83 12.38
N LYS A 186 12.79 2.85 13.17
CA LYS A 186 12.07 2.42 14.37
C LYS A 186 11.99 3.53 15.42
N THR A 187 13.07 4.27 15.64
CA THR A 187 13.09 5.41 16.56
C THR A 187 12.13 6.50 16.08
N LEU A 188 12.21 6.87 14.80
CA LEU A 188 11.37 7.89 14.18
C LEU A 188 9.88 7.53 14.28
N THR A 189 9.52 6.27 14.04
CA THR A 189 8.11 5.85 14.08
C THR A 189 7.58 5.65 15.51
N SER A 190 8.46 5.40 16.48
CA SER A 190 8.08 5.20 17.88
C SER A 190 7.96 6.50 18.67
N ASP A 191 8.52 7.61 18.16
CA ASP A 191 8.53 8.90 18.84
C ASP A 191 7.46 9.84 18.28
N PRO A 192 6.30 9.98 18.94
CA PRO A 192 5.24 10.87 18.49
C PRO A 192 5.56 12.36 18.68
N ALA A 193 6.67 12.74 19.32
CA ALA A 193 7.11 14.13 19.40
C ALA A 193 8.12 14.47 18.30
N ASN A 194 8.94 13.50 17.88
CA ASN A 194 10.02 13.68 16.91
C ASN A 194 9.75 13.06 15.53
N ALA A 195 8.59 12.44 15.30
CA ALA A 195 8.23 11.92 13.96
C ALA A 195 8.08 13.02 12.88
N GLY A 196 8.26 14.30 13.25
CA GLY A 196 8.33 15.43 12.33
C GLY A 196 6.98 15.76 11.69
N ILE A 197 7.00 16.38 10.51
CA ILE A 197 5.77 16.73 9.74
C ILE A 197 4.96 15.47 9.36
N MET A 198 5.51 14.28 9.62
CA MET A 198 4.89 13.00 9.36
C MET A 198 4.07 12.45 10.55
N HIS A 199 3.43 13.29 11.35
CA HIS A 199 2.40 12.85 12.31
C HIS A 199 1.11 12.47 11.59
N LEU A 200 1.13 11.33 10.90
CA LEU A 200 -0.02 10.81 10.17
C LEU A 200 -0.43 9.47 10.76
N ALA A 201 -0.78 9.39 12.03
CA ALA A 201 -1.51 8.21 12.48
C ALA A 201 -2.98 8.45 12.17
N SER A 202 -3.68 7.47 11.61
CA SER A 202 -5.12 7.56 11.43
C SER A 202 -5.86 7.60 12.77
N LYS A 203 -5.19 7.16 13.86
CA LYS A 203 -5.73 7.19 15.21
C LYS A 203 -4.71 7.70 16.22
N PRO A 204 -5.15 8.41 17.27
CA PRO A 204 -4.25 8.88 18.32
C PRO A 204 -3.70 7.72 19.16
N LEU A 205 -2.65 8.01 19.93
CA LEU A 205 -2.12 7.11 20.94
C LEU A 205 -3.10 6.94 22.11
N CYS A 206 -3.26 5.71 22.61
CA CYS A 206 -4.18 5.41 23.72
C CYS A 206 -3.71 5.98 25.07
N ASP A 207 -2.40 6.18 25.26
CA ASP A 207 -1.80 6.71 26.48
C ASP A 207 -1.74 8.25 26.51
N VAL A 208 -1.93 8.91 25.36
CA VAL A 208 -1.91 10.36 25.25
C VAL A 208 -3.34 10.88 25.32
N LYS A 209 -3.71 11.52 26.44
CA LYS A 209 -4.89 12.37 26.49
C LYS A 209 -4.62 13.56 25.57
N LEU A 210 -5.12 13.50 24.35
CA LEU A 210 -5.29 14.69 23.52
C LEU A 210 -6.23 15.60 24.30
N VAL A 211 -5.67 16.63 24.93
CA VAL A 211 -6.47 17.75 25.40
C VAL A 211 -6.98 18.38 24.12
N SER A 212 -8.23 18.08 23.76
CA SER A 212 -8.99 18.92 22.84
C SER A 212 -9.19 20.24 23.55
N THR A 213 -8.15 21.07 23.61
CA THR A 213 -8.36 22.49 23.84
C THR A 213 -9.27 22.93 22.70
N PRO A 214 -10.46 23.48 22.97
CA PRO A 214 -11.28 24.03 21.90
C PRO A 214 -10.37 24.95 21.10
N ASP A 215 -10.28 24.70 19.78
CA ASP A 215 -9.52 25.56 18.90
C ASP A 215 -9.90 27.00 19.26
N PRO A 216 -8.93 27.90 19.51
CA PRO A 216 -9.28 29.30 19.70
C PRO A 216 -10.13 29.65 18.48
N ALA A 217 -11.34 30.15 18.73
CA ALA A 217 -12.29 30.47 17.69
C ALA A 217 -11.62 31.50 16.77
N PHE A 218 -10.94 31.03 15.74
CA PHE A 218 -10.51 31.88 14.65
C PHE A 218 -11.82 32.29 14.01
N ASP A 219 -12.11 33.59 14.05
CA ASP A 219 -13.13 34.20 13.19
C ASP A 219 -12.71 33.92 11.74
N VAL A 220 -13.04 32.73 11.25
CA VAL A 220 -12.97 32.41 9.84
C VAL A 220 -13.98 33.34 9.22
N ALA A 221 -13.51 34.45 8.65
CA ALA A 221 -14.31 35.41 7.93
C ALA A 221 -15.21 34.60 7.00
N GLN A 222 -16.49 34.49 7.37
CA GLN A 222 -17.47 33.76 6.58
C GLN A 222 -17.45 34.44 5.23
N ALA A 223 -16.98 33.72 4.20
CA ALA A 223 -17.09 34.19 2.83
C ALA A 223 -18.56 34.50 2.61
N THR A 224 -18.89 35.79 2.52
CA THR A 224 -20.24 36.27 2.30
C THR A 224 -20.81 35.47 1.14
N PRO A 225 -21.95 34.76 1.31
CA PRO A 225 -22.53 34.01 0.21
C PRO A 225 -22.74 34.97 -0.96
N PRO A 226 -22.42 34.56 -2.21
CA PRO A 226 -22.65 35.41 -3.36
C PRO A 226 -24.12 35.82 -3.37
N ARG A 227 -24.33 37.13 -3.30
CA ARG A 227 -25.63 37.80 -3.38
C ARG A 227 -26.38 37.20 -4.56
N SER A 228 -27.54 36.61 -4.29
CA SER A 228 -28.39 35.96 -5.29
C SER A 228 -28.60 36.91 -6.47
N SER A 229 -27.99 36.58 -7.61
CA SER A 229 -28.25 37.27 -8.87
C SER A 229 -29.73 37.10 -9.20
N ALA A 230 -30.33 38.23 -9.54
CA ALA A 230 -31.75 38.41 -9.79
C ALA A 230 -32.37 37.35 -10.72
N LYS A 231 -33.61 37.00 -10.34
CA LYS A 231 -34.69 36.36 -11.09
C LYS A 231 -34.55 36.51 -12.62
N ALA A 232 -34.03 35.47 -13.28
CA ALA A 232 -34.12 35.33 -14.72
C ALA A 232 -35.56 34.95 -15.11
N THR A 233 -36.16 35.75 -16.00
CA THR A 233 -37.43 35.49 -16.67
C THR A 233 -37.40 34.19 -17.49
N PRO A 234 -38.49 33.40 -17.51
CA PRO A 234 -38.55 32.15 -18.26
C PRO A 234 -38.62 32.40 -19.77
N ALA A 235 -37.58 31.96 -20.49
CA ALA A 235 -37.59 31.90 -21.95
C ALA A 235 -38.33 30.63 -22.41
N LYS A 236 -39.32 30.87 -23.28
CA LYS A 236 -40.19 29.90 -23.96
C LYS A 236 -39.37 28.88 -24.77
N GLY A 237 -39.74 27.60 -24.65
CA GLY A 237 -38.98 26.46 -25.15
C GLY A 237 -38.90 26.29 -26.68
N LYS A 238 -37.95 25.44 -27.08
CA LYS A 238 -37.96 24.70 -28.35
C LYS A 238 -37.85 23.19 -28.04
N PRO A 239 -38.63 22.33 -28.71
CA PRO A 239 -38.70 20.91 -28.43
C PRO A 239 -37.43 20.15 -28.83
N ALA A 240 -37.15 19.11 -28.05
CA ALA A 240 -36.01 18.21 -28.15
C ALA A 240 -35.98 17.44 -29.48
N LYS A 241 -34.82 17.43 -30.12
CA LYS A 241 -34.51 16.54 -31.24
C LYS A 241 -34.09 15.18 -30.67
N ALA A 242 -34.74 14.12 -31.14
CA ALA A 242 -34.58 12.74 -30.70
C ALA A 242 -33.11 12.26 -30.71
N PRO A 243 -32.69 11.39 -29.78
CA PRO A 243 -31.37 10.77 -29.81
C PRO A 243 -31.26 9.81 -31.00
N ALA A 244 -30.25 10.03 -31.83
CA ALA A 244 -29.89 9.15 -32.93
C ALA A 244 -29.42 7.78 -32.39
N LYS A 245 -29.96 6.71 -32.99
CA LYS A 245 -29.55 5.31 -32.81
C LYS A 245 -28.03 5.18 -32.94
N ALA A 246 -27.39 4.62 -31.92
CA ALA A 246 -26.02 4.13 -32.01
C ALA A 246 -25.96 2.94 -32.99
N PRO A 247 -25.00 2.90 -33.94
CA PRO A 247 -24.81 1.76 -34.82
C PRO A 247 -24.27 0.55 -34.04
N ALA A 248 -24.88 -0.61 -34.30
CA ALA A 248 -24.49 -1.90 -33.74
C ALA A 248 -23.01 -2.20 -34.02
N LYS A 249 -22.22 -2.34 -32.95
CA LYS A 249 -20.83 -2.77 -33.02
C LYS A 249 -20.82 -4.28 -33.26
N LYS A 250 -20.41 -4.69 -34.47
CA LYS A 250 -20.12 -6.10 -34.80
C LYS A 250 -19.15 -6.66 -33.76
N VAL A 251 -19.58 -7.70 -33.06
CA VAL A 251 -18.75 -8.55 -32.22
C VAL A 251 -17.81 -9.30 -33.16
N ALA A 252 -16.52 -8.95 -33.12
CA ALA A 252 -15.49 -9.73 -33.78
C ALA A 252 -15.32 -11.06 -33.04
N ALA A 253 -15.20 -12.13 -33.82
CA ALA A 253 -15.08 -13.51 -33.39
C ALA A 253 -13.89 -13.71 -32.43
N ALA A 254 -14.09 -14.64 -31.50
CA ALA A 254 -13.06 -15.16 -30.61
C ALA A 254 -11.90 -15.78 -31.43
N PRO A 255 -10.64 -15.61 -31.03
CA PRO A 255 -9.53 -16.35 -31.61
C PRO A 255 -9.55 -17.80 -31.10
N ASP A 256 -9.38 -18.72 -32.05
CA ASP A 256 -9.37 -20.17 -31.86
C ASP A 256 -8.31 -20.63 -30.84
N SER A 257 -8.73 -21.63 -30.04
CA SER A 257 -7.87 -22.40 -29.16
C SER A 257 -6.77 -23.12 -29.96
N GLN A 258 -5.52 -22.68 -29.82
CA GLN A 258 -4.36 -23.47 -30.23
C GLN A 258 -4.11 -24.59 -29.24
N THR A 259 -4.41 -25.82 -29.67
CA THR A 259 -3.98 -27.07 -29.06
C THR A 259 -2.47 -27.24 -29.26
N VAL A 260 -1.71 -27.18 -28.16
CA VAL A 260 -0.30 -27.58 -28.16
C VAL A 260 -0.25 -29.11 -28.04
N ALA A 261 0.08 -29.77 -29.15
CA ALA A 261 0.37 -31.19 -29.18
C ALA A 261 1.68 -31.48 -28.42
N ALA A 262 1.55 -32.28 -27.36
CA ALA A 262 2.68 -32.91 -26.69
C ALA A 262 3.35 -33.92 -27.63
N ASN A 263 4.58 -33.64 -28.05
CA ASN A 263 5.40 -34.62 -28.74
C ASN A 263 6.35 -35.25 -27.72
N ILE A 264 5.87 -36.33 -27.10
CA ILE A 264 6.66 -37.26 -26.30
C ILE A 264 7.29 -38.25 -27.28
N LYS A 265 8.60 -38.16 -27.49
CA LYS A 265 9.39 -39.26 -28.06
C LYS A 265 10.48 -39.65 -27.08
N ARG A 266 10.53 -40.96 -26.87
CA ARG A 266 11.37 -41.73 -25.95
C ARG A 266 12.85 -41.62 -26.27
#